data_AF-A0A3A0BD38-F1
#
_entry.id   AF-A0A3A0BD38-F1
#
_cell.length_a   1.000
_cell.length_b   1.000
_cell.length_c   1.000
_cell.angle_alpha   90.00
_cell.angle_beta   90.00
_cell.angle_gamma   90.00
#
_symmetry.space_group_name_H-M   'P 1'
#
loop_
_entity.id
_entity.type
_entity.pdbx_description
1 polymer ?
#
loop_
_entity_poly.entity_id
_entity_poly.type
_entity_poly.pdbx_seq_one_letter_code
_entity_poly.pdbx_strand_id
1 'polypeptide(L)'
;MFKKAPRKEDGLDLFARALGAKSGSDAILRQEADGQRSFVGSDTLPTEMSADDRTALEAAGVVFGEVVPGDDLFQYVQLPAGWTKRSTSHSMHNDLLDEKGRKRAGIFYKAAFYDRNAHLYCVRRFGINLDYDQLENGIVLVQVTDCDEVVYSTNPVPFEKSEERLAREQAFEVAKSWLNSNYPEWENAAAYWD
;
A
#
# COMPACT_ATOMS: atom_id res chain seq x y z
N MET A 1 6.18 4.51 -25.18
CA MET A 1 7.38 3.66 -25.07
C MET A 1 7.76 3.61 -23.60
N PHE A 2 7.65 2.45 -22.95
CA PHE A 2 8.03 2.25 -21.55
C PHE A 2 9.55 2.34 -21.43
N LYS A 3 10.08 3.03 -20.42
CA LYS A 3 11.47 3.48 -20.42
C LYS A 3 12.37 2.71 -19.47
N LYS A 4 11.84 2.09 -18.39
CA LYS A 4 12.71 1.50 -17.36
C LYS A 4 12.06 0.42 -16.49
N ALA A 5 12.68 -0.75 -16.40
CA ALA A 5 12.37 -1.78 -15.42
C ALA A 5 13.22 -1.62 -14.13
N PRO A 6 12.81 -2.21 -12.99
CA PRO A 6 13.63 -2.25 -11.78
C PRO A 6 14.93 -3.03 -12.03
N ARG A 7 16.02 -2.66 -11.36
CA ARG A 7 17.27 -3.41 -11.39
C ARG A 7 17.03 -4.78 -10.76
N LYS A 8 17.31 -5.83 -11.53
CA LYS A 8 17.40 -7.19 -11.03
C LYS A 8 18.83 -7.44 -10.57
N GLU A 9 19.02 -7.62 -9.27
CA GLU A 9 20.32 -8.01 -8.73
C GLU A 9 20.50 -9.53 -8.80
N ASP A 10 21.73 -9.97 -9.05
CA ASP A 10 22.11 -11.38 -9.10
C ASP A 10 23.05 -11.78 -7.97
N GLY A 11 23.44 -13.07 -7.94
CA GLY A 11 24.31 -13.60 -6.89
C GLY A 11 25.74 -13.04 -6.92
N LEU A 12 26.22 -12.54 -8.07
CA LEU A 12 27.54 -11.92 -8.19
C LEU A 12 27.53 -10.50 -7.59
N ASP A 13 26.46 -9.75 -7.80
CA ASP A 13 26.25 -8.44 -7.18
C ASP A 13 26.20 -8.56 -5.64
N LEU A 14 25.50 -9.56 -5.11
CA LEU A 14 25.49 -9.78 -3.66
C LEU A 14 26.88 -10.19 -3.16
N PHE A 15 27.58 -11.08 -3.86
CA PHE A 15 28.91 -11.51 -3.44
C PHE A 15 29.88 -10.32 -3.34
N ALA A 16 29.86 -9.41 -4.32
CA ALA A 16 30.64 -8.18 -4.29
C ALA A 16 30.27 -7.28 -3.10
N ARG A 17 28.99 -7.20 -2.74
CA ARG A 17 28.52 -6.42 -1.58
C ARG A 17 28.83 -7.06 -0.23
N ALA A 18 28.77 -8.38 -0.14
CA ALA A 18 29.09 -9.13 1.07
C ALA A 18 30.56 -8.96 1.46
N LEU A 19 31.46 -8.82 0.48
CA LEU A 19 32.88 -8.51 0.72
C LEU A 19 33.10 -7.11 1.32
N GLY A 20 32.15 -6.18 1.17
CA GLY A 20 32.20 -4.82 1.71
C GLY A 20 31.23 -4.52 2.86
N ALA A 21 30.44 -5.50 3.29
CA ALA A 21 29.46 -5.36 4.37
C ALA A 21 30.06 -5.80 5.72
N LYS A 22 29.60 -5.17 6.81
CA LYS A 22 30.03 -5.56 8.17
C LYS A 22 29.41 -6.90 8.61
N SER A 23 28.31 -7.30 7.99
CA SER A 23 27.63 -8.58 8.18
C SER A 23 26.78 -8.95 6.95
N GLY A 24 26.37 -10.22 6.84
CA GLY A 24 25.45 -10.68 5.78
C GLY A 24 24.07 -10.03 5.85
N SER A 25 23.57 -9.73 7.05
CA SER A 25 22.30 -9.04 7.26
C SER A 25 22.32 -7.61 6.72
N ASP A 26 23.44 -6.89 6.90
CA ASP A 26 23.60 -5.54 6.36
C ASP A 26 23.61 -5.51 4.83
N ALA A 27 24.14 -6.57 4.19
CA ALA A 27 24.15 -6.68 2.74
C ALA A 27 22.72 -6.87 2.18
N ILE A 28 21.88 -7.65 2.87
CA ILE A 28 20.49 -7.88 2.47
C ILE A 28 19.66 -6.60 2.63
N LEU A 29 19.77 -5.90 3.75
CA LEU A 29 19.04 -4.63 3.97
C LEU A 29 19.43 -3.56 2.93
N ARG A 30 20.71 -3.49 2.57
CA ARG A 30 21.17 -2.61 1.48
C ARG A 30 20.58 -3.02 0.13
N GLN A 31 20.54 -4.32 -0.16
CA GLN A 31 19.95 -4.84 -1.39
C GLN A 31 18.46 -4.49 -1.48
N GLU A 32 17.70 -4.66 -0.40
CA GLU A 32 16.28 -4.26 -0.37
C GLU A 32 16.11 -2.76 -0.59
N ALA A 33 16.89 -1.92 0.11
CA ALA A 33 16.83 -0.48 -0.08
C ALA A 33 17.22 -0.04 -1.50
N ASP A 34 18.19 -0.70 -2.13
CA ASP A 34 18.62 -0.42 -3.51
C ASP A 34 17.54 -0.84 -4.51
N GLY A 35 16.92 -2.00 -4.30
CA GLY A 35 15.78 -2.47 -5.06
C GLY A 35 14.59 -1.51 -4.98
N GLN A 36 14.26 -1.04 -3.77
CA GLN A 36 13.23 -0.03 -3.54
C GLN A 36 13.49 1.25 -4.34
N ARG A 37 14.72 1.80 -4.25
CA ARG A 37 15.09 3.01 -5.00
C ARG A 37 15.01 2.81 -6.51
N SER A 38 15.41 1.63 -7.00
CA SER A 38 15.28 1.32 -8.42
C SER A 38 13.81 1.16 -8.85
N PHE A 39 12.96 0.59 -8.01
CA PHE A 39 11.55 0.38 -8.27
C PHE A 39 10.76 1.69 -8.29
N VAL A 40 11.01 2.59 -7.34
CA VAL A 40 10.34 3.90 -7.27
C VAL A 40 10.54 4.69 -8.57
N GLY A 41 11.73 4.60 -9.18
CA GLY A 41 12.05 5.26 -10.45
C GLY A 41 11.78 4.44 -11.72
N SER A 42 11.05 3.32 -11.65
CA SER A 42 10.72 2.49 -12.83
C SER A 42 9.34 2.83 -13.42
N ASP A 43 9.08 2.39 -14.65
CA ASP A 43 7.76 2.46 -15.30
C ASP A 43 7.01 1.13 -15.15
N THR A 44 7.10 0.50 -13.98
CA THR A 44 6.50 -0.83 -13.73
C THR A 44 5.68 -0.86 -12.45
N LEU A 45 4.70 -1.76 -12.42
CA LEU A 45 3.98 -2.21 -11.23
C LEU A 45 4.12 -3.73 -11.10
N PRO A 46 3.87 -4.31 -9.91
CA PRO A 46 3.80 -5.75 -9.74
C PRO A 46 2.81 -6.42 -10.70
N THR A 47 3.05 -7.69 -11.03
CA THR A 47 2.08 -8.53 -11.75
C THR A 47 1.06 -9.15 -10.81
N GLU A 48 1.44 -9.42 -9.56
CA GLU A 48 0.57 -9.98 -8.53
C GLU A 48 -0.34 -8.89 -7.93
N MET A 49 -1.62 -8.92 -8.28
CA MET A 49 -2.71 -8.11 -7.71
C MET A 49 -4.06 -8.79 -7.96
N SER A 50 -5.10 -8.40 -7.24
CA SER A 50 -6.45 -8.92 -7.53
C SER A 50 -7.02 -8.32 -8.83
N ALA A 51 -8.03 -8.98 -9.40
CA ALA A 51 -8.74 -8.46 -10.58
C ALA A 51 -9.43 -7.11 -10.28
N ASP A 52 -9.94 -6.94 -9.06
CA ASP A 52 -10.59 -5.71 -8.62
C ASP A 52 -9.57 -4.56 -8.49
N ASP A 53 -8.39 -4.83 -7.94
CA ASP A 53 -7.30 -3.84 -7.86
C ASP A 53 -6.86 -3.39 -9.25
N ARG A 54 -6.70 -4.34 -10.18
CA ARG A 54 -6.37 -4.02 -11.57
C ARG A 54 -7.44 -3.13 -12.20
N THR A 55 -8.71 -3.52 -12.05
CA THR A 55 -9.86 -2.78 -12.58
C THR A 55 -9.92 -1.37 -11.99
N ALA A 56 -9.65 -1.22 -10.69
CA ALA A 56 -9.64 0.08 -10.03
C ALA A 56 -8.53 1.00 -10.55
N LEU A 57 -7.33 0.47 -10.81
CA LEU A 57 -6.24 1.25 -11.40
C LEU A 57 -6.51 1.62 -12.87
N GLU A 58 -7.05 0.69 -13.67
CA GLU A 58 -7.45 0.96 -15.06
C GLU A 58 -8.54 2.03 -15.12
N ALA A 59 -9.54 1.97 -14.24
CA ALA A 59 -10.57 3.01 -14.10
C ALA A 59 -9.99 4.37 -13.71
N ALA A 60 -8.88 4.39 -12.95
CA ALA A 60 -8.14 5.60 -12.61
C ALA A 60 -7.18 6.09 -13.72
N GLY A 61 -7.13 5.41 -14.87
CA GLY A 61 -6.33 5.80 -16.03
C GLY A 61 -4.95 5.15 -16.12
N VAL A 62 -4.62 4.17 -15.27
CA VAL A 62 -3.40 3.37 -15.42
C VAL A 62 -3.54 2.46 -16.63
N VAL A 63 -2.55 2.48 -17.52
CA VAL A 63 -2.50 1.57 -18.67
C VAL A 63 -1.45 0.50 -18.42
N PHE A 64 -1.88 -0.76 -18.29
CA PHE A 64 -0.99 -1.90 -18.16
C PHE A 64 -0.46 -2.35 -19.53
N GLY A 65 0.83 -2.69 -19.57
CA GLY A 65 1.53 -3.21 -20.74
C GLY A 65 2.02 -4.64 -20.53
N GLU A 66 3.02 -5.02 -21.33
CA GLU A 66 3.62 -6.36 -21.27
C GLU A 66 4.38 -6.60 -19.97
N VAL A 67 4.46 -7.87 -19.58
CA VAL A 67 5.36 -8.35 -18.52
C VAL A 67 6.81 -8.04 -18.91
N VAL A 68 7.62 -7.64 -17.94
CA VAL A 68 9.03 -7.30 -18.16
C VAL A 68 9.80 -8.56 -18.59
N PRO A 69 10.49 -8.55 -19.76
CA PRO A 69 11.26 -9.70 -20.20
C PRO A 69 12.34 -10.10 -19.18
N GLY A 70 12.30 -11.35 -18.71
CA GLY A 70 13.25 -11.87 -17.72
C GLY A 70 12.95 -11.52 -16.26
N ASP A 71 11.83 -10.84 -15.98
CA ASP A 71 11.39 -10.50 -14.63
C ASP A 71 9.85 -10.49 -14.55
N ASP A 72 9.27 -11.67 -14.31
CA ASP A 72 7.83 -11.91 -14.28
C ASP A 72 7.09 -11.25 -13.09
N LEU A 73 7.83 -10.76 -12.09
CA LEU A 73 7.30 -10.00 -10.97
C LEU A 73 6.73 -8.64 -11.38
N PHE A 74 7.13 -8.11 -12.54
CA PHE A 74 6.77 -6.77 -12.97
C PHE A 74 6.18 -6.74 -14.38
N GLN A 75 5.25 -5.83 -14.58
CA GLN A 75 4.73 -5.45 -15.89
C GLN A 75 4.90 -3.96 -16.09
N TYR A 76 5.08 -3.55 -17.34
CA TYR A 76 5.16 -2.14 -17.68
C TYR A 76 3.83 -1.44 -17.49
N VAL A 77 3.85 -0.16 -17.11
CA VAL A 77 2.65 0.65 -16.95
C VAL A 77 2.86 2.08 -17.45
N GLN A 78 1.77 2.72 -17.88
CA GLN A 78 1.69 4.17 -18.03
C GLN A 78 0.83 4.69 -16.88
N LEU A 79 1.44 5.46 -15.99
CA LEU A 79 0.70 6.12 -14.91
C LEU A 79 0.05 7.41 -15.44
N PRO A 80 -1.11 7.82 -14.89
CA PRO A 80 -1.68 9.13 -15.17
C PRO A 80 -0.70 10.27 -14.85
N ALA A 81 -0.90 11.43 -15.48
CA ALA A 81 -0.05 12.58 -15.26
C ALA A 81 -0.05 13.00 -13.78
N GLY A 82 1.13 13.24 -13.20
CA GLY A 82 1.29 13.64 -11.80
C GLY A 82 1.31 12.48 -10.79
N TRP A 83 0.95 11.26 -11.20
CA TRP A 83 1.05 10.09 -10.32
C TRP A 83 2.50 9.69 -10.10
N THR A 84 2.81 9.28 -8.87
CA THR A 84 4.18 8.94 -8.48
C THR A 84 4.24 7.72 -7.56
N LYS A 85 5.38 7.02 -7.57
CA LYS A 85 5.71 6.03 -6.54
C LYS A 85 6.57 6.69 -5.47
N ARG A 86 6.37 6.31 -4.21
CA ARG A 86 7.13 6.82 -3.07
C ARG A 86 7.60 5.68 -2.17
N SER A 87 8.87 5.68 -1.81
CA SER A 87 9.41 4.77 -0.78
C SER A 87 8.83 5.12 0.60
N THR A 88 8.49 4.12 1.39
CA THR A 88 8.15 4.31 2.82
C THR A 88 9.39 4.17 3.69
N SER A 89 9.23 4.30 5.02
CA SER A 89 10.31 4.02 5.98
C SER A 89 10.75 2.55 6.02
N HIS A 90 9.90 1.63 5.53
CA HIS A 90 10.22 0.22 5.45
C HIS A 90 10.77 -0.11 4.05
N SER A 91 11.93 -0.78 3.99
CA SER A 91 12.68 -1.07 2.75
C SER A 91 11.85 -1.78 1.67
N MET A 92 10.91 -2.62 2.08
CA MET A 92 10.06 -3.40 1.17
C MET A 92 8.71 -2.74 0.81
N HIS A 93 8.33 -1.63 1.45
CA HIS A 93 7.00 -1.02 1.23
C HIS A 93 7.09 0.31 0.48
N ASN A 94 6.19 0.49 -0.48
CA ASN A 94 6.08 1.67 -1.31
C ASN A 94 4.61 2.08 -1.42
N ASP A 95 4.38 3.36 -1.67
CA ASP A 95 3.06 3.89 -1.98
C ASP A 95 2.99 4.28 -3.46
N LEU A 96 1.83 4.04 -4.08
CA LEU A 96 1.43 4.70 -5.31
C LEU A 96 0.53 5.89 -4.96
N LEU A 97 0.92 7.09 -5.39
CA LEU A 97 0.24 8.34 -5.09
C LEU A 97 -0.36 8.93 -6.37
N ASP A 98 -1.54 9.53 -6.26
CA ASP A 98 -2.13 10.31 -7.35
C ASP A 98 -1.52 11.72 -7.47
N GLU A 99 -2.01 12.52 -8.42
CA GLU A 99 -1.49 13.88 -8.64
C GLU A 99 -1.73 14.84 -7.47
N LYS A 100 -2.67 14.52 -6.57
CA LYS A 100 -2.93 15.28 -5.34
C LYS A 100 -2.11 14.77 -4.16
N GLY A 101 -1.26 13.76 -4.37
CA GLY A 101 -0.44 13.14 -3.34
C GLY A 101 -1.18 12.15 -2.44
N ARG A 102 -2.41 11.75 -2.79
CA ARG A 102 -3.19 10.79 -2.01
C ARG A 102 -2.79 9.37 -2.36
N LYS A 103 -2.72 8.49 -1.37
CA LYS A 103 -2.36 7.08 -1.56
C LYS A 103 -3.47 6.33 -2.29
N ARG A 104 -3.13 5.70 -3.41
CA ARG A 104 -4.03 4.87 -4.24
C ARG A 104 -3.78 3.39 -4.10
N ALA A 105 -2.54 2.99 -3.86
CA ALA A 105 -2.18 1.60 -3.62
C ALA A 105 -0.97 1.48 -2.68
N GLY A 106 -0.95 0.38 -1.93
CA GLY A 106 0.25 -0.11 -1.26
C GLY A 106 0.96 -1.12 -2.15
N ILE A 107 2.28 -1.06 -2.18
CA ILE A 107 3.12 -1.94 -2.98
C ILE A 107 4.17 -2.56 -2.08
N PHE A 108 4.19 -3.88 -2.04
CA PHE A 108 5.27 -4.65 -1.44
C PHE A 108 6.26 -5.07 -2.52
N TYR A 109 7.54 -4.88 -2.27
CA TYR A 109 8.62 -5.41 -3.09
C TYR A 109 9.82 -5.82 -2.24
N LYS A 110 10.07 -7.13 -2.20
CA LYS A 110 11.27 -7.73 -1.64
C LYS A 110 12.28 -7.99 -2.75
N ALA A 111 13.42 -7.30 -2.69
CA ALA A 111 14.45 -7.34 -3.73
C ALA A 111 15.56 -8.38 -3.49
N ALA A 112 15.52 -9.11 -2.38
CA ALA A 112 16.52 -10.12 -2.03
C ALA A 112 16.60 -11.20 -3.11
N PHE A 113 17.78 -11.43 -3.70
CA PHE A 113 17.96 -12.28 -4.89
C PHE A 113 17.46 -13.73 -4.73
N TYR A 114 17.45 -14.26 -3.50
CA TYR A 114 17.06 -15.64 -3.18
C TYR A 114 15.57 -15.80 -2.84
N ASP A 115 14.86 -14.69 -2.62
CA ASP A 115 13.46 -14.68 -2.19
C ASP A 115 12.81 -13.36 -2.63
N ARG A 116 12.65 -13.19 -3.95
CA ARG A 116 12.02 -12.01 -4.53
C ARG A 116 10.50 -12.19 -4.53
N ASN A 117 9.79 -11.14 -4.13
CA ASN A 117 8.33 -11.10 -4.18
C ASN A 117 7.89 -9.66 -4.45
N ALA A 118 6.88 -9.47 -5.28
CA ALA A 118 6.26 -8.16 -5.47
C ALA A 118 4.74 -8.31 -5.63
N HIS A 119 3.96 -7.57 -4.86
CA HIS A 119 2.51 -7.52 -4.99
C HIS A 119 1.95 -6.13 -4.70
N LEU A 120 0.74 -5.88 -5.18
CA LEU A 120 0.04 -4.61 -5.05
C LEU A 120 -1.38 -4.83 -4.54
N TYR A 121 -1.86 -3.92 -3.70
CA TYR A 121 -3.27 -3.81 -3.33
C TYR A 121 -3.71 -2.34 -3.38
N CYS A 122 -4.90 -2.07 -3.90
CA CYS A 122 -5.47 -0.73 -3.87
C CYS A 122 -5.98 -0.41 -2.46
N VAL A 123 -5.95 0.86 -2.11
CA VAL A 123 -6.61 1.36 -0.90
C VAL A 123 -7.90 2.05 -1.28
N ARG A 124 -8.86 2.03 -0.37
CA ARG A 124 -10.10 2.80 -0.48
C ARG A 124 -9.82 4.25 -0.08
N ARG A 125 -10.59 5.20 -0.63
CA ARG A 125 -10.51 6.61 -0.20
C ARG A 125 -10.91 6.74 1.27
N PHE A 126 -11.98 6.05 1.66
CA PHE A 126 -12.45 6.07 3.03
C PHE A 126 -12.04 4.83 3.80
N GLY A 127 -11.58 5.02 5.04
CA GLY A 127 -11.18 3.97 5.96
C GLY A 127 -11.93 4.05 7.28
N ILE A 128 -12.12 2.91 7.94
CA ILE A 128 -12.61 2.83 9.32
C ILE A 128 -11.45 2.38 10.20
N ASN A 129 -11.07 3.21 11.17
CA ASN A 129 -9.95 2.97 12.07
C ASN A 129 -10.42 2.99 13.53
N LEU A 130 -9.79 2.16 14.34
CA LEU A 130 -9.96 2.20 15.79
C LEU A 130 -8.95 3.20 16.38
N ASP A 131 -9.40 4.05 17.28
CA ASP A 131 -8.52 4.89 18.08
C ASP A 131 -7.91 4.03 19.20
N TYR A 132 -6.67 3.60 18.99
CA TYR A 132 -5.97 2.71 19.92
C TYR A 132 -5.58 3.43 21.22
N ASP A 133 -5.35 4.74 21.19
CA ASP A 133 -5.03 5.52 22.39
C ASP A 133 -6.24 5.54 23.33
N GLN A 134 -7.45 5.71 22.80
CA GLN A 134 -8.68 5.64 23.60
C GLN A 134 -8.99 4.21 24.06
N LEU A 135 -8.69 3.22 23.22
CA LEU A 135 -8.89 1.82 23.56
C LEU A 135 -8.08 1.42 24.81
N GLU A 136 -6.83 1.85 24.91
CA GLU A 136 -5.99 1.62 26.09
C GLU A 136 -6.57 2.23 27.38
N ASN A 137 -7.42 3.26 27.23
CA ASN A 137 -8.14 3.92 28.31
C ASN A 137 -9.52 3.30 28.60
N GLY A 138 -9.85 2.14 28.01
CA GLY A 138 -11.14 1.47 28.23
C GLY A 138 -12.31 2.10 27.47
N ILE A 139 -12.01 2.80 26.37
CA ILE A 139 -13.00 3.47 25.52
C ILE A 139 -12.84 2.99 24.08
N VAL A 140 -13.89 2.44 23.50
CA VAL A 140 -13.95 2.22 22.05
C VAL A 140 -14.36 3.52 21.37
N LEU A 141 -13.50 4.04 20.52
CA LEU A 141 -13.79 5.15 19.61
C LEU A 141 -13.37 4.74 18.20
N VAL A 142 -14.32 4.78 17.27
CA VAL A 142 -14.08 4.43 15.86
C VAL A 142 -14.13 5.70 15.02
N GLN A 143 -13.15 5.86 14.16
CA GLN A 143 -12.99 7.02 13.29
C GLN A 143 -13.17 6.59 11.83
N VAL A 144 -13.87 7.42 11.07
CA VAL A 144 -13.90 7.35 9.61
C VAL A 144 -12.94 8.38 9.08
N THR A 145 -12.07 7.93 8.18
CA THR A 145 -11.03 8.74 7.56
C THR A 145 -11.34 8.93 6.08
N ASP A 146 -11.06 10.11 5.54
CA ASP A 146 -10.87 10.37 4.10
C ASP A 146 -9.36 10.49 3.87
N CYS A 147 -8.77 9.46 3.26
CA CYS A 147 -7.33 9.26 3.24
C CYS A 147 -6.77 9.24 4.67
N ASP A 148 -6.03 10.28 5.05
CA ASP A 148 -5.39 10.40 6.37
C ASP A 148 -6.14 11.37 7.32
N GLU A 149 -7.24 11.99 6.86
CA GLU A 149 -7.99 12.98 7.64
C GLU A 149 -9.26 12.37 8.26
N VAL A 150 -9.48 12.60 9.56
CA VAL A 150 -10.70 12.15 10.24
C VAL A 150 -11.87 13.04 9.83
N VAL A 151 -12.89 12.44 9.21
CA VAL A 151 -14.11 13.13 8.75
C VAL A 151 -15.33 12.82 9.62
N TYR A 152 -15.27 11.74 10.39
CA TYR A 152 -16.31 11.38 11.36
C TYR A 152 -15.72 10.55 12.50
N SER A 153 -16.30 10.66 13.69
CA SER A 153 -15.98 9.84 14.84
C SER A 153 -17.27 9.40 15.51
N THR A 154 -17.33 8.14 15.95
CA THR A 154 -18.47 7.66 16.73
C THR A 154 -18.52 8.35 18.09
N ASN A 155 -19.65 8.25 18.78
CA ASN A 155 -19.64 8.55 20.22
C ASN A 155 -18.70 7.56 20.93
N PRO A 156 -17.91 8.01 21.92
CA PRO A 156 -17.07 7.12 22.72
C PRO A 156 -17.93 6.08 23.47
N VAL A 157 -17.51 4.82 23.45
CA VAL A 157 -18.19 3.72 24.15
C VAL A 157 -17.27 3.15 25.22
N PRO A 158 -17.46 3.53 26.50
CA PRO A 158 -16.75 2.89 27.61
C PRO A 158 -17.08 1.40 27.65
N PHE A 159 -16.10 0.56 28.00
CA PHE A 159 -16.30 -0.89 28.07
C PHE A 159 -15.55 -1.52 29.24
N GLU A 160 -16.11 -2.60 29.78
CA GLU A 160 -15.36 -3.56 30.60
C GLU A 160 -14.61 -4.54 29.69
N LYS A 161 -13.42 -5.02 30.08
CA LYS A 161 -12.58 -5.87 29.21
C LYS A 161 -13.30 -7.09 28.61
N SER A 162 -14.24 -7.70 29.33
CA SER A 162 -15.05 -8.82 28.82
C SER A 162 -16.01 -8.43 27.69
N GLU A 163 -16.33 -7.16 27.56
CA GLU A 163 -17.31 -6.59 26.63
C GLU A 163 -16.66 -5.83 25.46
N GLU A 164 -15.33 -5.69 25.46
CA GLU A 164 -14.57 -4.95 24.44
C GLU A 164 -14.98 -5.32 23.02
N ARG A 165 -15.12 -6.62 22.74
CA ARG A 165 -15.53 -7.12 21.42
C ARG A 165 -16.90 -6.58 21.01
N LEU A 166 -17.87 -6.57 21.91
CA LEU A 166 -19.22 -6.09 21.64
C LEU A 166 -19.22 -4.57 21.44
N ALA A 167 -18.50 -3.83 22.28
CA ALA A 167 -18.36 -2.38 22.13
C ALA A 167 -17.72 -2.00 20.80
N ARG A 168 -16.68 -2.74 20.36
CA ARG A 168 -16.08 -2.61 19.03
C ARG A 168 -17.10 -2.87 17.92
N GLU A 169 -17.78 -4.01 17.95
CA GLU A 169 -18.79 -4.36 16.95
C GLU A 169 -19.84 -3.24 16.80
N GLN A 170 -20.36 -2.72 17.91
CA GLN A 170 -21.35 -1.63 17.90
C GLN A 170 -20.79 -0.34 17.27
N ALA A 171 -19.59 0.10 17.68
CA ALA A 171 -18.99 1.32 17.14
C ALA A 171 -18.64 1.18 15.64
N PHE A 172 -18.17 0.01 15.21
CA PHE A 172 -17.91 -0.26 13.78
C PHE A 172 -19.20 -0.21 12.95
N GLU A 173 -20.30 -0.78 13.44
CA GLU A 173 -21.58 -0.71 12.71
C GLU A 173 -22.14 0.72 12.61
N VAL A 174 -21.91 1.56 13.63
CA VAL A 174 -22.25 3.00 13.55
C VAL A 174 -21.42 3.70 12.47
N ALA A 175 -20.10 3.48 12.44
CA ALA A 175 -19.21 4.05 11.44
C ALA A 175 -19.55 3.59 10.01
N LYS A 176 -19.82 2.29 9.83
CA LYS A 176 -20.29 1.73 8.55
C LYS A 176 -21.62 2.32 8.13
N SER A 177 -22.59 2.45 9.04
CA SER A 177 -23.89 3.04 8.72
C SER A 177 -23.76 4.49 8.25
N TRP A 178 -22.87 5.25 8.88
CA TRP A 178 -22.54 6.61 8.44
C TRP A 178 -21.92 6.60 7.03
N LEU A 179 -20.94 5.73 6.77
CA LEU A 179 -20.32 5.60 5.44
C LEU A 179 -21.33 5.17 4.37
N ASN A 180 -22.15 4.15 4.63
CA ASN A 180 -23.18 3.68 3.70
C ASN A 180 -24.21 4.78 3.37
N SER A 181 -24.43 5.73 4.28
CA SER A 181 -25.37 6.85 4.06
C SER A 181 -24.73 8.02 3.30
N ASN A 182 -23.45 8.33 3.56
CA ASN A 182 -22.77 9.50 2.99
C ASN A 182 -21.96 9.18 1.73
N TYR A 183 -21.39 7.97 1.66
CA TYR A 183 -20.52 7.46 0.61
C TYR A 183 -20.88 5.99 0.30
N PRO A 184 -22.04 5.69 -0.31
CA PRO A 184 -22.53 4.31 -0.48
C PRO A 184 -21.56 3.34 -1.16
N GLU A 185 -20.65 3.83 -2.00
CA GLU A 185 -19.65 3.03 -2.72
C GLU A 185 -18.27 3.05 -2.06
N TRP A 186 -18.16 3.41 -0.78
CA TRP A 186 -16.86 3.60 -0.09
C TRP A 186 -15.99 2.35 -0.08
N GLU A 187 -16.59 1.16 -0.21
CA GLU A 187 -15.87 -0.11 -0.31
C GLU A 187 -15.19 -0.31 -1.68
N ASN A 188 -15.63 0.42 -2.71
CA ASN A 188 -15.03 0.39 -4.04
C ASN A 188 -13.77 1.26 -4.06
N ALA A 189 -12.61 0.63 -4.29
CA ALA A 189 -11.32 1.31 -4.35
C ALA A 189 -11.19 2.33 -5.50
N ALA A 190 -12.06 2.27 -6.52
CA ALA A 190 -12.11 3.24 -7.60
C ALA A 190 -13.01 4.45 -7.31
N ALA A 191 -13.83 4.41 -6.27
CA ALA A 191 -14.87 5.41 -6.02
C ALA A 191 -14.34 6.66 -5.31
N TYR A 192 -14.99 7.79 -5.60
CA TYR A 192 -14.83 9.07 -4.92
C TYR A 192 -13.45 9.69 -5.01
N TRP A 193 -12.64 9.50 -6.05
CA TRP A 193 -11.29 10.10 -6.06
C TRP A 193 -11.18 11.48 -6.72
N ASP A 194 -12.25 12.05 -7.25
CA ASP A 194 -12.19 13.37 -7.90
C ASP A 194 -12.09 14.55 -6.92
#